data_AF-A0A451A832-F1
#
_entry.id   AF-A0A451A832-F1
#
_cell.length_a   1.000
_cell.length_b   1.000
_cell.length_c   1.000
_cell.angle_alpha   90.00
_cell.angle_beta   90.00
_cell.angle_gamma   90.00
#
_symmetry.space_group_name_H-M   'P 1'
#
loop_
_entity.id
_entity.type
_entity.pdbx_description
1 polymer ?
#
loop_
_entity_poly.entity_id
_entity_poly.type
_entity_poly.pdbx_seq_one_letter_code
_entity_poly.pdbx_strand_id
1 'polypeptide(L)'
;MLLDVRSDHLATVREILRRHMPDREVWAFGSRVRGTAREASDLDLCICGDEAIGFERLGRLRDAFSASALPFRVDVVAWAGAGESFRRVVEGERVVVQTSRQLAKWEEFQLGEVCSKIGSGATPRGGSNVYFNKGSVALIRSQNVYNDGFSISGIVFISEQHAASLSNVVVEESDVLLNITGDSVARVCQVSSCILPARVNQHVAIIRTNKKGFIRLKRTWSDEEP
;
A
#
# COMPACT_ATOMS: atom_id res chain seq x y z
N MET A 1 22.68 23.40 -1.89
CA MET A 1 23.79 23.08 -0.95
C MET A 1 24.01 21.58 -1.00
N LEU A 2 25.26 21.13 -1.01
CA LEU A 2 25.63 19.71 -1.05
C LEU A 2 25.87 19.25 0.40
N LEU A 3 25.27 18.14 0.82
CA LEU A 3 25.54 17.51 2.10
C LEU A 3 26.79 16.62 1.96
N ASP A 4 27.81 16.86 2.78
CA ASP A 4 29.07 16.09 2.79
C ASP A 4 28.90 14.74 3.50
N VAL A 5 28.19 13.84 2.83
CA VAL A 5 27.95 12.45 3.26
C VAL A 5 27.95 11.55 2.01
N ARG A 6 28.72 10.45 2.05
CA ARG A 6 28.75 9.43 0.99
C ARG A 6 27.34 8.88 0.73
N SER A 7 27.02 8.59 -0.53
CA SER A 7 25.65 8.25 -0.95
C SER A 7 25.06 7.00 -0.27
N ASP A 8 25.89 5.99 -0.02
CA ASP A 8 25.53 4.78 0.72
C ASP A 8 25.31 5.04 2.21
N HIS A 9 26.16 5.83 2.86
CA HIS A 9 25.94 6.27 4.24
C HIS A 9 24.64 7.08 4.35
N LEU A 10 24.38 7.96 3.39
CA LEU A 10 23.13 8.72 3.33
C LEU A 10 21.92 7.79 3.11
N ALA A 11 22.08 6.69 2.38
CA ALA A 11 21.04 5.68 2.22
C ALA A 11 20.76 4.97 3.55
N THR A 12 21.78 4.58 4.31
CA THR A 12 21.65 4.02 5.67
C THR A 12 20.94 5.00 6.60
N VAL A 13 21.34 6.28 6.60
CA VAL A 13 20.70 7.33 7.40
C VAL A 13 19.20 7.43 7.07
N ARG A 14 18.86 7.53 5.78
CA ARG A 14 17.47 7.63 5.34
C ARG A 14 16.66 6.38 5.67
N GLU A 15 17.25 5.20 5.64
CA GLU A 15 16.57 3.96 6.01
C GLU A 15 16.21 3.93 7.50
N ILE A 16 17.15 4.30 8.36
CA ILE A 16 16.91 4.42 9.81
C ILE A 16 15.83 5.47 10.08
N LEU A 17 15.92 6.66 9.46
CA LEU A 17 14.93 7.72 9.63
C LEU A 17 13.52 7.29 9.19
N ARG A 18 13.38 6.59 8.06
CA ARG A 18 12.09 6.10 7.58
C ARG A 18 11.47 5.07 8.52
N ARG A 19 12.29 4.23 9.15
CA ARG A 19 11.81 3.20 10.07
C ARG A 19 11.30 3.78 11.38
N HIS A 20 12.00 4.77 11.93
CA HIS A 20 11.73 5.29 13.28
C HIS A 20 10.91 6.59 13.29
N MET A 21 11.05 7.43 12.26
CA MET A 21 10.46 8.76 12.14
C MET A 21 9.81 9.04 10.76
N PRO A 22 9.00 8.13 10.18
CA PRO A 22 8.47 8.32 8.81
C PRO A 22 7.60 9.57 8.63
N ASP A 23 6.93 9.99 9.70
CA ASP A 23 6.01 11.13 9.82
C ASP A 23 6.71 12.48 10.00
N ARG A 24 8.03 12.51 10.21
CA ARG A 24 8.77 13.74 10.50
C ARG A 24 9.64 14.16 9.31
N GLU A 25 9.67 15.46 9.07
CA GLU A 25 10.69 16.07 8.21
C GLU A 25 12.01 16.13 9.01
N VAL A 26 13.13 15.90 8.34
CA VAL A 26 14.45 15.84 8.98
C VAL A 26 15.44 16.66 8.17
N TRP A 27 16.11 17.58 8.85
CA TRP A 27 17.14 18.45 8.28
C TRP A 27 18.51 18.03 8.78
N ALA A 28 19.48 17.95 7.87
CA ALA A 28 20.89 18.04 8.25
C ALA A 28 21.27 19.51 8.40
N PHE A 29 22.13 19.78 9.36
CA PHE A 29 22.76 21.09 9.56
C PHE A 29 24.23 20.91 9.96
N GLY A 30 24.90 21.99 10.37
CA GLY A 30 26.23 21.91 10.95
C GLY A 30 27.35 21.73 9.93
N SER A 31 28.47 21.14 10.38
CA SER A 31 29.74 21.16 9.64
C SER A 31 29.66 20.49 8.26
N ARG A 32 28.91 19.39 8.16
CA ARG A 32 28.71 18.62 6.91
C ARG A 32 27.80 19.33 5.89
N VAL A 33 27.04 20.33 6.32
CA VAL A 33 26.26 21.20 5.42
C VAL A 33 27.08 22.44 5.01
N ARG A 34 27.88 22.97 5.93
CA ARG A 34 28.72 24.16 5.71
C ARG A 34 29.96 23.90 4.86
N GLY A 35 30.31 22.63 4.63
CA GLY A 35 31.55 22.25 3.94
C GLY A 35 32.82 22.43 4.79
N THR A 36 32.66 22.49 6.11
CA THR A 36 33.78 22.60 7.07
C THR A 36 34.04 21.29 7.82
N ALA A 37 33.37 20.21 7.42
CA ALA A 37 33.50 18.90 8.02
C ALA A 37 34.86 18.25 7.74
N ARG A 38 35.27 17.41 8.68
CA ARG A 38 36.36 16.44 8.53
C ARG A 38 35.74 15.05 8.41
N GLU A 39 36.56 14.07 8.02
CA GLU A 39 36.09 12.69 7.85
C GLU A 39 35.37 12.14 9.10
N ALA A 40 35.93 12.39 10.29
CA ALA A 40 35.39 11.97 11.58
C ALA A 40 34.33 12.91 12.19
N SER A 41 33.97 14.01 11.51
CA SER A 41 32.91 14.92 11.99
C SER A 41 31.59 14.18 12.17
N ASP A 42 30.77 14.59 13.12
CA ASP A 42 29.41 14.11 13.25
C ASP A 42 28.50 14.55 12.10
N LEU A 43 27.35 13.89 11.98
CA LEU A 43 26.23 14.35 11.18
C LEU A 43 25.13 14.86 12.10
N ASP A 44 24.92 16.17 12.10
CA ASP A 44 23.88 16.81 12.89
C ASP A 44 22.52 16.74 12.19
N LEU A 45 21.54 16.11 12.83
CA LEU A 45 20.17 15.99 12.34
C LEU A 45 19.18 16.69 13.27
N CYS A 46 18.29 17.49 12.68
CA CYS A 46 17.16 18.10 13.36
C CYS A 46 15.87 17.41 12.94
N ILE A 47 15.12 16.87 13.90
CA ILE A 47 13.79 16.29 13.67
C ILE A 47 12.75 17.40 13.84
N CYS A 48 12.07 17.73 12.75
CA CYS A 48 11.18 18.89 12.66
C CYS A 48 9.76 18.56 13.16
N GLY A 49 9.12 19.57 13.73
CA GLY A 49 7.75 19.50 14.24
C GLY A 49 7.60 20.25 15.56
N ASP A 50 6.43 20.85 15.77
CA ASP A 50 6.10 21.59 16.99
C ASP A 50 5.75 20.68 18.17
N GLU A 51 5.33 19.44 17.88
CA GLU A 51 5.05 18.43 18.88
C GLU A 51 6.35 17.81 19.42
N ALA A 52 6.41 17.67 20.74
CA ALA A 52 7.51 16.97 21.40
C ALA A 52 7.59 15.50 20.97
N ILE A 53 8.80 15.02 20.73
CA ILE A 53 9.08 13.62 20.44
C ILE A 53 9.18 12.88 21.77
N GLY A 54 8.37 11.83 21.96
CA GLY A 54 8.44 11.01 23.17
C GLY A 54 9.83 10.40 23.37
N PHE A 55 10.29 10.34 24.63
CA PHE A 55 11.63 9.87 25.02
C PHE A 55 11.98 8.49 24.42
N GLU A 56 11.08 7.52 24.54
CA GLU A 56 11.22 6.17 23.97
C GLU A 56 11.44 6.17 22.45
N ARG A 57 10.78 7.08 21.74
CA ARG A 57 10.87 7.17 20.29
C ARG A 57 12.20 7.77 19.86
N LEU A 58 12.65 8.81 20.56
CA LEU A 58 13.96 9.43 20.31
C LEU A 58 15.11 8.49 20.71
N GLY A 59 14.97 7.77 21.82
CA GLY A 59 15.94 6.76 22.28
C GLY A 59 16.17 5.68 21.22
N ARG A 60 15.10 5.03 20.76
CA ARG A 60 15.18 4.01 19.69
C ARG A 60 15.86 4.51 18.42
N LEU A 61 15.62 5.76 18.02
CA LEU A 61 16.29 6.34 16.86
C LEU A 61 17.80 6.50 17.08
N ARG A 62 18.19 7.01 18.25
CA ARG A 62 19.61 7.19 18.62
C ARG A 62 20.34 5.85 18.72
N ASP A 63 19.69 4.85 19.32
CA ASP A 63 20.23 3.49 19.42
C ASP A 63 20.43 2.87 18.04
N ALA A 64 19.47 3.05 17.13
CA ALA A 64 19.58 2.56 15.76
C ALA A 64 20.75 3.20 14.98
N PHE A 65 21.01 4.50 15.17
CA PHE A 65 22.20 5.13 14.59
C PHE A 65 23.50 4.62 15.23
N SER A 66 23.53 4.49 16.55
CA SER A 66 24.70 3.98 17.29
C SER A 66 25.07 2.55 16.88
N ALA A 67 24.07 1.71 16.63
CA ALA A 67 24.26 0.32 16.19
C ALA A 67 24.54 0.18 14.68
N SER A 68 24.50 1.27 13.90
CA SER A 68 24.72 1.23 12.46
C SER A 68 26.20 1.15 12.08
N ALA A 69 26.49 0.75 10.83
CA ALA A 69 27.85 0.72 10.29
C ALA A 69 28.37 2.09 9.80
N LEU A 70 27.73 3.20 10.21
CA LEU A 70 28.19 4.54 9.83
C LEU A 70 29.55 4.83 10.48
N PRO A 71 30.53 5.37 9.73
CA PRO A 71 31.87 5.64 10.26
C PRO A 71 31.94 6.92 11.12
N PHE A 72 30.82 7.58 11.37
CA PHE A 72 30.71 8.80 12.15
C PHE A 72 29.47 8.74 13.05
N ARG A 73 29.47 9.55 14.11
CA ARG A 73 28.31 9.70 14.99
C ARG A 73 27.23 10.53 14.32
N VAL A 74 25.98 10.23 14.64
CA VAL A 74 24.82 11.03 14.24
C VAL A 74 24.26 11.69 15.51
N ASP A 75 24.29 13.02 15.57
CA ASP A 75 23.64 13.76 16.65
C ASP A 75 22.21 14.12 16.24
N VAL A 76 21.26 13.96 17.16
CA VAL A 76 19.83 14.14 16.89
C VAL A 76 19.24 15.13 17.87
N VAL A 77 18.75 16.24 17.32
CA VAL A 77 18.08 17.33 18.04
C VAL A 77 16.61 17.38 17.67
N ALA A 78 15.73 17.52 18.66
CA ALA A 78 14.30 17.72 18.45
C ALA A 78 13.97 19.22 18.32
N TRP A 79 13.29 19.62 17.24
CA TRP A 79 12.92 21.01 16.98
C TRP A 79 12.06 21.63 18.08
N ALA A 80 11.08 20.89 18.59
CA ALA A 80 10.15 21.34 19.62
C ALA A 80 10.86 21.87 20.89
N GLY A 81 12.02 21.30 21.26
CA GLY A 81 12.81 21.71 22.43
C GLY A 81 13.92 22.74 22.14
N ALA A 82 14.13 23.12 20.87
CA ALA A 82 15.19 24.04 20.50
C ALA A 82 14.80 25.50 20.71
N GLY A 83 15.68 26.30 21.33
CA GLY A 83 15.49 27.74 21.50
C GLY A 83 15.59 28.52 20.19
N GLU A 84 15.04 29.74 20.15
CA GLU A 84 14.96 30.55 18.93
C GLU A 84 16.32 30.83 18.25
N SER A 85 17.36 31.09 19.03
CA SER A 85 18.71 31.34 18.49
C SER A 85 19.23 30.14 17.71
N PHE A 86 18.98 28.93 18.20
CA PHE A 86 19.35 27.70 17.52
C PHE A 86 18.51 27.46 16.27
N ARG A 87 17.19 27.69 16.36
CA ARG A 87 16.28 27.55 15.22
C ARG A 87 16.71 28.40 14.02
N ARG A 88 17.10 29.66 14.26
CA ARG A 88 17.60 30.57 13.21
C ARG A 88 18.86 30.05 12.52
N VAL A 89 19.78 29.44 13.28
CA VAL A 89 21.01 28.85 12.73
C VAL A 89 20.68 27.68 11.81
N VAL A 90 19.81 26.77 12.26
CA VAL A 90 19.41 25.60 11.47
C VAL A 90 18.63 26.02 10.22
N GLU A 91 17.70 26.98 10.34
CA GLU A 91 16.91 27.45 9.20
C GLU A 91 17.75 28.10 8.10
N GLY A 92 18.79 28.86 8.47
CA GLY A 92 19.66 29.54 7.52
C GLY A 92 20.57 28.58 6.74
N GLU A 93 20.94 27.44 7.32
CA GLU A 93 21.98 26.55 6.78
C GLU A 93 21.60 25.06 6.96
N ARG A 94 20.52 24.66 6.28
CA ARG A 94 20.02 23.27 6.28
C ARG A 94 20.02 22.61 4.91
N VAL A 95 20.10 21.28 4.94
CA VAL A 95 19.76 20.40 3.82
C VAL A 95 18.66 19.43 4.26
N VAL A 96 17.59 19.31 3.47
CA VAL A 96 16.51 18.35 3.75
C VAL A 96 17.01 16.93 3.48
N VAL A 97 17.05 16.09 4.52
CA VAL A 97 17.49 14.68 4.44
C VAL A 97 16.30 13.76 4.16
N GLN A 98 15.17 14.04 4.83
CA GLN A 98 13.90 13.34 4.68
C GLN A 98 12.76 14.36 4.72
N THR A 99 11.84 14.28 3.77
CA THR A 99 10.53 14.95 3.86
C THR A 99 9.60 14.13 4.74
N SER A 100 8.72 14.76 5.52
CA SER A 100 7.68 14.02 6.23
C SER A 100 6.85 13.24 5.22
N ARG A 101 6.77 11.92 5.40
CA ARG A 101 5.76 11.13 4.73
C ARG A 101 4.52 11.30 5.60
N GLN A 102 3.64 12.23 5.25
CA GLN A 102 2.27 12.14 5.73
C GLN A 102 1.79 10.75 5.31
N LEU A 103 1.70 9.82 6.26
CA LEU A 103 0.87 8.65 6.07
C LEU A 103 -0.50 9.23 5.80
N ALA A 104 -1.00 9.08 4.57
CA ALA A 104 -2.30 9.60 4.20
C ALA A 104 -3.27 9.16 5.29
N LYS A 105 -3.96 10.14 5.88
CA LYS A 105 -4.98 9.84 6.88
C LYS A 105 -5.97 8.90 6.20
N TRP A 106 -6.27 7.77 6.83
CA TRP A 106 -7.32 6.90 6.30
C TRP A 106 -8.62 7.68 6.28
N GLU A 107 -9.21 7.78 5.10
CA GLU A 107 -10.54 8.36 4.91
C GLU A 107 -11.54 7.21 4.84
N GLU A 108 -12.64 7.34 5.58
CA GLU A 108 -13.77 6.44 5.49
C GLU A 108 -14.70 6.91 4.38
N PHE A 109 -15.13 5.99 3.52
CA PHE A 109 -16.06 6.24 2.42
C PHE A 109 -16.98 5.03 2.25
N GLN A 110 -18.14 5.25 1.64
CA GLN A 110 -19.01 4.14 1.25
C GLN A 110 -18.46 3.46 0.01
N LEU A 111 -18.46 2.13 -0.02
CA LEU A 111 -17.92 1.37 -1.15
C LEU A 111 -18.56 1.78 -2.50
N GLY A 112 -19.85 2.16 -2.49
CA GLY A 112 -20.57 2.64 -3.67
C GLY A 112 -20.02 3.94 -4.27
N GLU A 113 -19.35 4.78 -3.49
CA GLU A 113 -18.77 6.05 -3.97
C GLU A 113 -17.54 5.81 -4.84
N VAL A 114 -16.85 4.68 -4.62
CA VAL A 114 -15.58 4.34 -5.29
C VAL A 114 -15.70 3.17 -6.25
N CYS A 115 -16.89 2.62 -6.46
CA CYS A 115 -17.13 1.50 -7.37
C CYS A 115 -18.05 1.91 -8.53
N SER A 116 -17.72 1.45 -9.74
CA SER A 116 -18.60 1.57 -10.90
C SER A 116 -19.64 0.45 -10.94
N LYS A 117 -19.42 -0.65 -10.21
CA LYS A 117 -20.36 -1.77 -10.11
C LYS A 117 -20.27 -2.45 -8.74
N ILE A 118 -21.41 -2.60 -8.09
CA ILE A 118 -21.61 -3.49 -6.94
C ILE A 118 -22.93 -4.20 -7.18
N GLY A 119 -22.92 -5.53 -7.26
CA GLY A 119 -24.18 -6.26 -7.43
C GLY A 119 -23.99 -7.76 -7.56
N SER A 120 -25.00 -8.50 -7.10
CA SER A 120 -25.08 -9.95 -7.24
C SER A 120 -25.29 -10.38 -8.68
N GLY A 121 -24.84 -11.60 -8.97
CA GLY A 121 -25.06 -12.25 -10.25
C GLY A 121 -26.48 -12.76 -10.47
N ALA A 122 -26.66 -13.58 -11.50
CA ALA A 122 -27.93 -14.21 -11.83
C ALA A 122 -27.70 -15.60 -12.47
N THR A 123 -28.64 -16.51 -12.25
CA THR A 123 -28.61 -17.87 -12.83
C THR A 123 -29.49 -17.93 -14.07
N PRO A 124 -29.03 -18.58 -15.16
CA PRO A 124 -29.86 -18.77 -16.35
C PRO A 124 -31.10 -19.61 -16.03
N ARG A 125 -32.19 -19.37 -16.76
CA ARG A 125 -33.39 -20.21 -16.68
C ARG A 125 -33.02 -21.66 -17.02
N GLY A 126 -33.45 -22.60 -16.18
CA GLY A 126 -33.07 -24.02 -16.28
C GLY A 126 -31.99 -24.46 -15.29
N GLY A 127 -31.36 -23.52 -14.57
CA GLY A 127 -30.45 -23.84 -13.47
C GLY A 127 -29.26 -24.69 -13.92
N SER A 128 -28.92 -25.73 -13.16
CA SER A 128 -27.78 -26.58 -13.47
C SER A 128 -27.93 -27.43 -14.74
N ASN A 129 -29.14 -27.59 -15.26
CA ASN A 129 -29.40 -28.41 -16.45
C ASN A 129 -28.91 -27.75 -17.75
N VAL A 130 -28.66 -26.44 -17.71
CA VAL A 130 -28.17 -25.67 -18.87
C VAL A 130 -26.68 -25.38 -18.79
N TYR A 131 -25.97 -26.05 -17.88
CA TYR A 131 -24.53 -25.92 -17.70
C TYR A 131 -23.79 -26.93 -18.56
N PHE A 132 -22.73 -26.46 -19.21
CA PHE A 132 -21.83 -27.28 -20.02
C PHE A 132 -20.47 -27.40 -19.31
N ASN A 133 -19.77 -28.50 -19.58
CA ASN A 133 -18.40 -28.72 -19.10
C ASN A 133 -17.34 -27.96 -19.93
N LYS A 134 -17.71 -27.46 -21.12
CA LYS A 134 -16.88 -26.66 -22.02
C LYS A 134 -17.73 -25.62 -22.74
N GLY A 135 -17.15 -24.48 -23.08
CA GLY A 135 -17.82 -23.42 -23.84
C GLY A 135 -16.99 -22.14 -23.91
N SER A 136 -17.53 -21.13 -24.58
CA SER A 136 -16.91 -19.82 -24.77
C SER A 136 -17.14 -18.86 -23.59
N VAL A 137 -18.24 -19.01 -22.86
CA VAL A 137 -18.60 -18.11 -21.74
C VAL A 137 -18.74 -18.91 -20.45
N ALA A 138 -17.91 -18.59 -19.46
CA ALA A 138 -17.95 -19.22 -18.15
C ALA A 138 -19.06 -18.65 -17.26
N LEU A 139 -19.60 -19.46 -16.35
CA LEU A 139 -20.47 -19.03 -15.26
C LEU A 139 -19.77 -19.33 -13.92
N ILE A 140 -19.30 -18.27 -13.28
CA ILE A 140 -18.64 -18.28 -11.98
C ILE A 140 -19.69 -18.44 -10.88
N ARG A 141 -19.42 -19.35 -9.94
CA ARG A 141 -20.29 -19.65 -8.81
C ARG A 141 -19.53 -19.57 -7.49
N SER A 142 -20.24 -19.76 -6.37
CA SER A 142 -19.63 -19.78 -5.04
C SER A 142 -18.47 -20.77 -4.91
N GLN A 143 -18.49 -21.88 -5.67
CA GLN A 143 -17.42 -22.89 -5.67
C GLN A 143 -16.13 -22.43 -6.34
N ASN A 144 -16.12 -21.27 -7.01
CA ASN A 144 -14.94 -20.77 -7.72
C ASN A 144 -14.22 -19.64 -6.96
N VAL A 145 -14.78 -19.18 -5.82
CA VAL A 145 -14.30 -18.01 -5.07
C VAL A 145 -13.77 -18.44 -3.69
N TYR A 146 -12.47 -18.24 -3.47
CA TYR A 146 -11.78 -18.55 -2.20
C TYR A 146 -10.84 -17.41 -1.78
N ASN A 147 -10.46 -17.36 -0.51
CA ASN A 147 -9.59 -16.29 0.02
C ASN A 147 -8.14 -16.38 -0.48
N ASP A 148 -7.70 -17.59 -0.84
CA ASP A 148 -6.38 -17.86 -1.44
C ASP A 148 -6.37 -17.69 -2.96
N GLY A 149 -7.53 -17.51 -3.59
CA GLY A 149 -7.63 -17.17 -5.00
C GLY A 149 -8.86 -17.69 -5.72
N PHE A 150 -8.81 -17.58 -7.04
CA PHE A 150 -9.86 -18.06 -7.93
C PHE A 150 -9.64 -19.53 -8.30
N SER A 151 -10.65 -20.37 -8.11
CA SER A 151 -10.61 -21.79 -8.46
C SER A 151 -11.32 -22.07 -9.79
N ILE A 152 -10.57 -22.59 -10.76
CA ILE A 152 -11.10 -23.05 -12.06
C ILE A 152 -11.75 -24.44 -11.93
N SER A 153 -11.44 -25.17 -10.84
CA SER A 153 -12.01 -26.50 -10.63
C SER A 153 -13.54 -26.44 -10.58
N GLY A 154 -14.20 -27.33 -11.34
CA GLY A 154 -15.66 -27.38 -11.41
C GLY A 154 -16.32 -26.16 -12.07
N ILE A 155 -15.56 -25.31 -12.77
CA ILE A 155 -16.14 -24.24 -13.60
C ILE A 155 -17.10 -24.83 -14.64
N VAL A 156 -18.17 -24.10 -14.92
CA VAL A 156 -19.13 -24.46 -15.96
C VAL A 156 -19.29 -23.35 -16.98
N PHE A 157 -19.87 -23.70 -18.11
CA PHE A 157 -20.11 -22.80 -19.22
C PHE A 157 -21.60 -22.73 -19.52
N ILE A 158 -22.02 -21.64 -20.15
CA ILE A 158 -23.40 -21.40 -20.56
C ILE A 158 -23.42 -21.10 -22.06
N SER A 159 -24.58 -21.33 -22.70
CA SER A 159 -24.76 -20.97 -24.12
C SER A 159 -24.67 -19.47 -24.34
N GLU A 160 -24.36 -19.04 -25.56
CA GLU A 160 -24.37 -17.63 -25.95
C GLU A 160 -25.73 -16.96 -25.69
N GLN A 161 -26.83 -17.68 -25.88
CA GLN A 161 -28.18 -17.19 -25.58
C GLN A 161 -28.36 -16.90 -24.09
N HIS A 162 -27.88 -17.78 -23.21
CA HIS A 162 -27.91 -17.55 -21.77
C HIS A 162 -26.97 -16.41 -21.37
N ALA A 163 -25.76 -16.36 -21.94
CA ALA A 163 -24.80 -15.29 -21.69
C ALA A 163 -25.34 -13.90 -22.10
N ALA A 164 -26.08 -13.82 -23.19
CA ALA A 164 -26.76 -12.61 -23.65
C ALA A 164 -27.86 -12.18 -22.67
N SER A 165 -28.66 -13.13 -22.15
CA SER A 165 -29.69 -12.84 -21.14
C SER A 165 -29.13 -12.38 -19.79
N LEU A 166 -27.84 -12.65 -19.53
CA LEU A 166 -27.11 -12.30 -18.31
C LEU A 166 -26.13 -11.13 -18.54
N SER A 167 -26.41 -10.26 -19.51
CA SER A 167 -25.53 -9.13 -19.88
C SER A 167 -25.30 -8.13 -18.75
N ASN A 168 -26.20 -8.05 -17.77
CA ASN A 168 -26.05 -7.19 -16.59
C ASN A 168 -25.01 -7.72 -15.58
N VAL A 169 -24.55 -8.97 -15.71
CA VAL A 169 -23.63 -9.63 -14.77
C VAL A 169 -22.34 -10.08 -15.46
N VAL A 170 -21.92 -9.34 -16.48
CA VAL A 170 -20.62 -9.48 -17.16
C VAL A 170 -19.49 -9.18 -16.19
N VAL A 171 -18.54 -10.10 -16.11
CA VAL A 171 -17.29 -9.94 -15.38
C VAL A 171 -16.23 -9.32 -16.29
N GLU A 172 -15.50 -8.34 -15.78
CA GLU A 172 -14.40 -7.67 -16.46
C GLU A 172 -13.08 -7.97 -15.76
N GLU A 173 -11.98 -7.73 -16.48
CA GLU A 173 -10.64 -7.85 -15.92
C GLU A 173 -10.50 -6.95 -14.67
N SER A 174 -9.81 -7.49 -13.67
CA SER A 174 -9.61 -6.87 -12.35
C SER A 174 -10.81 -6.80 -11.42
N ASP A 175 -11.99 -7.30 -11.82
CA ASP A 175 -13.15 -7.40 -10.92
C ASP A 175 -12.82 -8.20 -9.67
N VAL A 176 -13.28 -7.71 -8.52
CA VAL A 176 -13.28 -8.44 -7.26
C VAL A 176 -14.60 -9.19 -7.15
N LEU A 177 -14.52 -10.49 -6.85
CA LEU A 177 -15.65 -11.37 -6.69
C LEU A 177 -15.86 -11.62 -5.19
N LEU A 178 -17.04 -11.26 -4.70
CA LEU A 178 -17.43 -11.51 -3.31
C LEU A 178 -18.50 -12.59 -3.28
N ASN A 179 -18.20 -13.71 -2.62
CA ASN A 179 -19.19 -14.74 -2.39
C ASN A 179 -20.11 -14.33 -1.23
N ILE A 180 -21.36 -13.99 -1.55
CA ILE A 180 -22.31 -13.37 -0.64
C ILE A 180 -23.25 -14.38 0.04
N THR A 181 -23.57 -15.49 -0.63
CA THR A 181 -24.50 -16.53 -0.15
C THR A 181 -24.11 -17.89 -0.72
N GLY A 182 -24.78 -18.98 -0.31
CA GLY A 182 -24.49 -20.33 -0.80
C GLY A 182 -23.55 -21.08 0.15
N ASP A 183 -22.54 -21.76 -0.40
CA ASP A 183 -21.68 -22.72 0.31
C ASP A 183 -20.99 -22.14 1.57
N SER A 184 -20.03 -21.23 1.38
CA SER A 184 -19.46 -20.42 2.47
C SER A 184 -19.55 -18.94 2.11
N VAL A 185 -19.90 -18.07 3.05
CA VAL A 185 -20.05 -16.63 2.82
C VAL A 185 -18.75 -15.86 3.05
N ALA A 186 -18.68 -14.62 2.56
CA ALA A 186 -17.57 -13.68 2.77
C ALA A 186 -16.21 -14.15 2.23
N ARG A 187 -16.18 -15.09 1.30
CA ARG A 187 -14.97 -15.41 0.51
C ARG A 187 -14.76 -14.39 -0.59
N VAL A 188 -13.53 -13.99 -0.83
CA VAL A 188 -13.20 -12.95 -1.81
C VAL A 188 -11.95 -13.28 -2.60
N CYS A 189 -12.01 -13.08 -3.92
CA CYS A 189 -10.83 -13.13 -4.79
C CYS A 189 -10.99 -12.15 -5.95
N GLN A 190 -9.88 -11.83 -6.61
CA GLN A 190 -9.94 -11.20 -7.93
C GLN A 190 -10.25 -12.28 -8.99
N VAL A 191 -11.01 -11.93 -10.02
CA VAL A 191 -11.24 -12.84 -11.16
C VAL A 191 -9.93 -13.18 -11.86
N SER A 192 -9.78 -14.44 -12.28
CA SER A 192 -8.68 -14.84 -13.15
C SER A 192 -8.96 -14.45 -14.61
N SER A 193 -8.07 -13.69 -15.25
CA SER A 193 -8.27 -13.24 -16.63
C SER A 193 -8.36 -14.38 -17.65
N CYS A 194 -7.81 -15.57 -17.35
CA CYS A 194 -7.87 -16.73 -18.23
C CYS A 194 -9.27 -17.35 -18.38
N ILE A 195 -10.23 -17.00 -17.51
CA ILE A 195 -11.60 -17.52 -17.59
C ILE A 195 -12.58 -16.56 -18.27
N LEU A 196 -12.13 -15.37 -18.64
CA LEU A 196 -12.94 -14.39 -19.36
C LEU A 196 -13.13 -14.83 -20.82
N PRO A 197 -14.31 -14.58 -21.43
CA PRO A 197 -15.46 -13.86 -20.88
C PRO A 197 -16.29 -14.70 -19.89
N ALA A 198 -16.83 -14.06 -18.85
CA ALA A 198 -17.59 -14.75 -17.80
C ALA A 198 -18.84 -13.99 -17.33
N ARG A 199 -19.72 -14.72 -16.65
CA ARG A 199 -20.85 -14.24 -15.85
C ARG A 199 -20.73 -14.76 -14.42
N VAL A 200 -21.40 -14.11 -13.47
CA VAL A 200 -21.54 -14.61 -12.10
C VAL A 200 -22.97 -15.06 -11.82
N ASN A 201 -23.14 -16.09 -10.99
CA ASN A 201 -24.45 -16.49 -10.47
C ASN A 201 -24.88 -15.64 -9.25
N GLN A 202 -26.11 -15.83 -8.77
CA GLN A 202 -26.68 -15.02 -7.67
C GLN A 202 -25.93 -15.11 -6.34
N HIS A 203 -25.05 -16.09 -6.18
CA HIS A 203 -24.26 -16.28 -4.97
C HIS A 203 -22.96 -15.46 -4.95
N VAL A 204 -22.57 -14.92 -6.11
CA VAL A 204 -21.34 -14.13 -6.27
C VAL A 204 -21.70 -12.71 -6.69
N ALA A 205 -21.16 -11.72 -5.98
CA ALA A 205 -21.26 -10.31 -6.32
C ALA A 205 -19.99 -9.83 -7.02
N ILE A 206 -20.17 -8.96 -8.02
CA ILE A 206 -19.08 -8.21 -8.64
C ILE A 206 -18.88 -6.92 -7.86
N ILE A 207 -17.65 -6.63 -7.49
CA ILE A 207 -17.19 -5.33 -6.99
C ILE A 207 -16.15 -4.80 -7.97
N ARG A 208 -16.51 -3.74 -8.69
CA ARG A 208 -15.65 -3.08 -9.69
C ARG A 208 -15.34 -1.67 -9.26
N THR A 209 -14.07 -1.38 -9.01
CA THR A 209 -13.60 -0.06 -8.61
C THR A 209 -13.59 0.93 -9.77
N ASN A 210 -13.84 2.20 -9.48
CA ASN A 210 -13.63 3.30 -10.42
C ASN A 210 -12.13 3.41 -10.77
N LYS A 211 -11.77 3.59 -12.04
CA LYS A 211 -10.34 3.75 -12.45
C LYS A 211 -9.72 5.08 -11.96
N LYS A 212 -10.55 6.03 -11.51
CA LYS A 212 -10.12 7.34 -10.98
C LYS A 212 -10.01 7.27 -9.46
N GLY A 213 -8.85 7.64 -8.90
CA GLY A 213 -8.67 7.85 -7.46
C GLY A 213 -7.90 6.75 -6.72
N PHE A 214 -7.61 5.61 -7.34
CA PHE A 214 -6.82 4.56 -6.70
C PHE A 214 -5.34 4.64 -7.06
N ILE A 215 -4.50 4.75 -6.03
CA ILE A 215 -3.06 4.51 -6.14
C ILE A 215 -2.88 3.00 -6.25
N ARG A 216 -2.26 2.52 -7.34
CA ARG A 216 -1.80 1.14 -7.41
C ARG A 216 -0.69 0.97 -6.38
N LEU A 217 -1.03 0.45 -5.21
CA LEU A 217 -0.03 0.02 -4.25
C LEU A 217 0.73 -1.15 -4.88
N LYS A 218 1.99 -0.93 -5.28
CA LYS A 218 2.91 -2.03 -5.52
C LYS A 218 3.10 -2.70 -4.17
N ARG A 219 2.42 -3.83 -3.92
CA ARG A 219 2.81 -4.73 -2.84
C ARG A 219 4.18 -5.29 -3.20
N THR A 220 5.21 -4.81 -2.52
CA THR A 220 6.38 -5.64 -2.22
C THR A 220 5.98 -6.47 -1.02
N TRP A 221 5.59 -7.73 -1.25
CA TRP A 221 5.61 -8.70 -0.17
C TRP A 221 7.08 -8.88 0.20
N SER A 222 7.46 -8.57 1.45
CA SER A 222 8.67 -9.17 2.02
C SER A 222 8.29 -10.59 2.38
N ASP A 223 9.04 -11.56 1.88
CA ASP A 223 8.88 -12.99 2.19
C ASP A 223 9.32 -13.34 3.63
N GLU A 224 9.17 -12.41 4.57
CA GLU A 224 9.47 -12.54 6.01
C GLU A 224 8.24 -11.97 6.72
N GLU A 225 7.42 -12.68 7.49
CA GLU A 225 7.53 -13.96 8.21
C GLU A 225 6.09 -14.49 8.50
N PRO A 226 5.91 -15.72 9.02
CA PRO A 226 4.64 -16.45 9.08
C PRO A 226 3.61 -15.99 10.13
#